data_AF-A0A0G0PR71-F1
#
_entry.id   AF-A0A0G0PR71-F1
#
_cell.length_a   1.000
_cell.length_b   1.000
_cell.length_c   1.000
_cell.angle_alpha   90.00
_cell.angle_beta   90.00
_cell.angle_gamma   90.00
#
_symmetry.space_group_name_H-M   'P 1'
#
loop_
_entity.id
_entity.type
_entity.pdbx_description
1 polymer ?
#
loop_
_entity_poly.entity_id
_entity_poly.type
_entity_poly.pdbx_seq_one_letter_code
_entity_poly.pdbx_strand_id
1 'polypeptide(L)'
;MSEGLTSNGGYFRLERYNLSFPEDETTDPLNVNMQYSPTVTISESFESLGSTLYLNVVDATGNPITTFPENFTLTIDFNDFDISKYKADSISIYSSEDGLTWVKEETDVDLENGIATAYLNHASYFALVGERADTIPPNTQVLLTGVEGESGWFRSDVKVTLNSEDNEGGSGVYYTGYKVDDGYFGEYSQPFIITEEGEHTIEYYSVDNDENIEEIKSVTFYINKTPPEVKIEFSPEKEDALVSGVDENETEVTFGEGRGRFKSDSIVIKDKSGNTLELEGKFRRMDKLDTYSIETVQYNDGETFNFDRNLYSASFTLNKKSQGFNHILQSWFDKGETRLAIIYNPKEDKSYLFKKNPGEKLQKETKQGLILLYIKTNHGNLEFGYE
;
A
#
# COMPACT_ATOMS: atom_id res chain seq x y z
N MET A 1 4.63 51.88 -7.54
CA MET A 1 4.34 53.20 -8.14
C MET A 1 4.86 54.27 -7.19
N SER A 2 5.45 55.36 -7.67
CA SER A 2 5.86 56.48 -6.80
C SER A 2 5.31 57.79 -7.33
N GLU A 3 4.50 58.47 -6.51
CA GLU A 3 3.84 59.73 -6.87
C GLU A 3 3.83 60.70 -5.67
N GLY A 4 3.72 62.00 -5.95
CA GLY A 4 3.78 63.04 -4.94
C GLY A 4 2.43 63.27 -4.26
N LEU A 5 2.42 63.31 -2.92
CA LEU A 5 1.30 63.77 -2.10
C LEU A 5 1.56 65.23 -1.68
N THR A 6 0.56 66.09 -1.84
CA THR A 6 0.65 67.52 -1.51
C THR A 6 -0.47 67.91 -0.53
N SER A 7 -0.49 69.16 -0.07
CA SER A 7 -1.55 69.68 0.79
C SER A 7 -2.96 69.62 0.18
N ASN A 8 -3.11 69.41 -1.12
CA ASN A 8 -4.43 69.24 -1.76
C ASN A 8 -4.92 67.77 -1.73
N GLY A 9 -4.29 66.90 -0.93
CA GLY A 9 -4.56 65.46 -0.92
C GLY A 9 -4.00 64.74 -2.15
N GLY A 10 -4.46 63.52 -2.38
CA GLY A 10 -3.99 62.71 -3.51
C GLY A 10 -4.72 61.37 -3.64
N TYR A 11 -4.85 60.89 -4.88
CA TYR A 11 -5.38 59.57 -5.20
C TYR A 11 -4.31 58.74 -5.89
N PHE A 12 -4.05 57.55 -5.36
CA PHE A 12 -3.01 56.64 -5.85
C PHE A 12 -3.60 55.27 -6.10
N ARG A 13 -3.18 54.63 -7.20
CA ARG A 13 -3.70 53.32 -7.60
C ARG A 13 -2.59 52.37 -7.98
N LEU A 14 -2.67 51.15 -7.44
CA LEU A 14 -1.86 50.01 -7.84
C LEU A 14 -2.79 48.81 -8.10
N GLU A 15 -3.20 48.66 -9.36
CA GLU A 15 -4.19 47.67 -9.81
C GLU A 15 -5.49 47.70 -8.97
N ARG A 16 -5.58 46.78 -7.99
CA ARG A 16 -6.72 46.58 -7.08
C ARG A 16 -6.68 47.46 -5.82
N TYR A 17 -5.53 48.02 -5.48
CA TYR A 17 -5.38 48.89 -4.32
C TYR A 17 -5.56 50.34 -4.73
N ASN A 18 -6.46 51.04 -4.07
CA ASN A 18 -6.73 52.45 -4.27
C ASN A 18 -6.56 53.17 -2.94
N LEU A 19 -5.72 54.21 -2.91
CA LEU A 19 -5.50 55.07 -1.75
C LEU A 19 -6.03 56.47 -2.06
N SER A 20 -6.78 57.05 -1.13
CA SER A 20 -7.28 58.42 -1.22
C SER A 20 -6.95 59.19 0.07
N PHE A 21 -6.03 60.15 -0.03
CA PHE A 21 -5.68 61.05 1.05
C PHE A 21 -6.53 62.33 0.98
N PRO A 22 -7.09 62.81 2.11
CA PRO A 22 -7.85 64.05 2.15
C PRO A 22 -6.97 65.28 1.92
N GLU A 23 -7.62 66.43 1.67
CA GLU A 23 -6.94 67.73 1.69
C GLU A 23 -6.36 68.02 3.09
N ASP A 24 -5.29 68.82 3.13
CA ASP A 24 -4.57 69.25 4.33
C ASP A 24 -3.90 68.13 5.17
N GLU A 25 -3.81 66.91 4.65
CA GLU A 25 -3.13 65.78 5.30
C GLU A 25 -1.64 66.05 5.60
N THR A 26 -0.98 66.79 4.71
CA THR A 26 0.44 67.14 4.84
C THR A 26 0.69 68.60 4.49
N THR A 27 1.57 69.26 5.25
CA THR A 27 2.03 70.61 4.97
C THR A 27 3.20 70.65 3.98
N ASP A 28 4.01 69.58 3.95
CA ASP A 28 5.16 69.44 3.07
C ASP A 28 4.91 68.33 2.02
N PRO A 29 5.46 68.42 0.80
CA PRO A 29 5.31 67.37 -0.20
C PRO A 29 5.93 66.03 0.27
N LEU A 30 5.16 64.96 0.18
CA LEU A 30 5.60 63.58 0.48
C LEU A 30 5.66 62.75 -0.81
N ASN A 31 6.45 61.68 -0.81
CA ASN A 31 6.48 60.69 -1.88
C ASN A 31 5.80 59.41 -1.39
N VAL A 32 4.69 59.04 -2.04
CA VAL A 32 3.95 57.81 -1.76
C VAL A 32 4.46 56.70 -2.66
N ASN A 33 4.91 55.59 -2.08
CA ASN A 33 5.40 54.43 -2.81
C ASN A 33 4.59 53.19 -2.43
N MET A 34 3.76 52.74 -3.38
CA MET A 34 2.98 51.51 -3.26
C MET A 34 3.70 50.36 -3.95
N GLN A 35 3.87 49.25 -3.24
CA GLN A 35 4.55 48.04 -3.73
C GLN A 35 3.77 46.78 -3.38
N TYR A 36 3.80 45.80 -4.29
CA TYR A 36 3.34 44.46 -3.93
C TYR A 36 4.28 43.83 -2.93
N SER A 37 3.68 43.10 -2.01
CA SER A 37 4.36 42.16 -1.12
C SER A 37 3.68 40.78 -1.28
N PRO A 38 4.38 39.67 -0.99
CA PRO A 38 3.83 38.33 -1.12
C PRO A 38 2.52 38.12 -0.35
N THR A 39 1.77 37.07 -0.69
CA THR A 39 0.66 36.57 0.11
C THR A 39 1.13 36.21 1.52
N VAL A 40 0.23 36.30 2.50
CA VAL A 40 0.53 36.01 3.90
C VAL A 40 -0.48 35.04 4.49
N THR A 41 0.00 34.12 5.32
CA THR A 41 -0.79 33.26 6.17
C THR A 41 -0.64 33.76 7.60
N ILE A 42 -1.73 34.26 8.19
CA ILE A 42 -1.73 34.87 9.52
C ILE A 42 -1.91 33.78 10.60
N SER A 43 -2.67 32.73 10.28
CA SER A 43 -2.85 31.54 11.12
C SER A 43 -3.21 30.33 10.26
N GLU A 44 -3.44 29.17 10.88
CA GLU A 44 -3.88 27.94 10.18
C GLU A 44 -5.19 28.13 9.39
N SER A 45 -6.03 29.11 9.77
CA SER A 45 -7.29 29.39 9.11
C SER A 45 -7.38 30.76 8.44
N PHE A 46 -6.46 31.71 8.71
CA PHE A 46 -6.51 33.05 8.10
C PHE A 46 -5.39 33.26 7.10
N GLU A 47 -5.75 33.63 5.87
CA GLU A 47 -4.80 33.95 4.81
C GLU A 47 -5.25 35.12 3.95
N SER A 48 -4.30 35.74 3.26
CA SER A 48 -4.57 36.85 2.36
C SER A 48 -5.22 36.39 1.06
N LEU A 49 -6.28 37.09 0.65
CA LEU A 49 -6.88 37.00 -0.66
C LEU A 49 -5.94 37.67 -1.68
N GLY A 50 -4.98 36.93 -2.20
CA GLY A 50 -3.97 37.42 -3.15
C GLY A 50 -2.82 38.17 -2.49
N SER A 51 -2.06 38.94 -3.28
CA SER A 51 -0.89 39.69 -2.82
C SER A 51 -1.23 40.64 -1.66
N THR A 52 -0.21 41.10 -0.95
CA THR A 52 -0.32 42.19 0.02
C THR A 52 0.23 43.50 -0.57
N LEU A 53 -0.09 44.62 0.08
CA LEU A 53 0.39 45.95 -0.25
C LEU A 53 1.40 46.39 0.82
N TYR A 54 2.58 46.84 0.41
CA TYR A 54 3.47 47.63 1.26
C TYR A 54 3.35 49.10 0.87
N LEU A 55 2.90 49.93 1.82
CA LEU A 55 2.81 51.37 1.67
C LEU A 55 4.01 52.02 2.37
N ASN A 56 4.92 52.57 1.58
CA ASN A 56 6.05 53.35 2.09
C ASN A 56 5.87 54.81 1.70
N VAL A 57 5.82 55.71 2.68
CA VAL A 57 5.71 57.16 2.44
C VAL A 57 6.95 57.82 3.02
N VAL A 58 7.60 58.68 2.23
CA VAL A 58 8.81 59.38 2.66
C VAL A 58 8.73 60.88 2.40
N ASP A 59 9.39 61.68 3.23
CA ASP A 59 9.58 63.11 2.99
C ASP A 59 10.55 63.38 1.83
N ALA A 60 10.75 64.66 1.48
CA ALA A 60 11.68 65.08 0.44
C ALA A 60 13.15 64.71 0.70
N THR A 61 13.51 64.36 1.93
CA THR A 61 14.86 63.92 2.34
C THR A 61 14.98 62.40 2.47
N GLY A 62 13.89 61.65 2.27
CA GLY A 62 13.83 60.20 2.33
C GLY A 62 13.55 59.62 3.71
N ASN A 63 13.17 60.44 4.71
CA ASN A 63 12.76 59.89 6.01
C ASN A 63 11.35 59.29 5.91
N PRO A 64 11.11 58.13 6.54
CA PRO A 64 9.79 57.51 6.52
C PRO A 64 8.77 58.31 7.33
N ILE A 65 7.58 58.46 6.77
CA ILE A 65 6.38 58.97 7.42
C ILE A 65 5.44 57.78 7.61
N THR A 66 5.31 57.32 8.85
CA THR A 66 4.54 56.12 9.20
C THR A 66 3.17 56.41 9.78
N THR A 67 2.88 57.65 10.17
CA THR A 67 1.59 58.07 10.72
C THR A 67 1.13 59.41 10.14
N PHE A 68 -0.19 59.59 10.09
CA PHE A 68 -0.88 60.71 9.49
C PHE A 68 -1.87 61.34 10.48
N PRO A 69 -2.08 62.67 10.43
CA PRO A 69 -3.03 63.35 11.32
C PRO A 69 -4.49 63.00 11.02
N GLU A 70 -4.86 62.83 9.76
CA GLU A 70 -6.21 62.44 9.34
C GLU A 70 -6.20 61.02 8.74
N ASN A 71 -7.40 60.44 8.60
CA ASN A 71 -7.53 59.13 7.99
C ASN A 71 -7.55 59.27 6.47
N PHE A 72 -6.66 58.55 5.79
CA PHE A 72 -6.82 58.24 4.37
C PHE A 72 -7.71 57.01 4.18
N THR A 73 -8.25 56.85 2.98
CA THR A 73 -9.07 55.68 2.62
C THR A 73 -8.22 54.68 1.82
N LEU A 74 -8.19 53.42 2.25
CA LEU A 74 -7.71 52.29 1.45
C LEU A 74 -8.92 51.49 0.95
N THR A 75 -9.03 51.33 -0.36
CA THR A 75 -10.03 50.49 -1.01
C THR A 75 -9.33 49.36 -1.78
N ILE A 76 -9.70 48.12 -1.50
CA ILE A 76 -9.19 46.91 -2.15
C ILE A 76 -10.32 46.28 -2.97
N ASP A 77 -10.13 46.19 -4.28
CA ASP A 77 -11.01 45.45 -5.19
C ASP A 77 -10.67 43.95 -5.15
N PHE A 78 -11.67 43.09 -4.99
CA PHE A 78 -11.54 41.64 -4.97
C PHE A 78 -12.61 40.93 -5.81
N ASN A 79 -13.28 41.64 -6.74
CA ASN A 79 -14.32 41.05 -7.60
C ASN A 79 -13.85 39.83 -8.42
N ASP A 80 -12.58 39.83 -8.83
CA ASP A 80 -12.00 38.76 -9.64
C ASP A 80 -11.52 37.56 -8.80
N PHE A 81 -11.69 37.60 -7.46
CA PHE A 81 -11.26 36.53 -6.56
C PHE A 81 -12.40 35.56 -6.28
N ASP A 82 -12.09 34.27 -6.34
CA ASP A 82 -12.96 33.25 -5.79
C ASP A 82 -12.95 33.33 -4.26
N ILE A 83 -14.07 33.77 -3.70
CA ILE A 83 -14.27 33.89 -2.26
C ILE A 83 -15.05 32.72 -1.66
N SER A 84 -15.47 31.71 -2.44
CA SER A 84 -16.24 30.58 -1.89
C SER A 84 -15.43 29.74 -0.91
N LYS A 85 -14.09 29.80 -1.01
CA LYS A 85 -13.14 29.18 -0.07
C LYS A 85 -12.96 29.94 1.25
N TYR A 86 -13.65 31.07 1.45
CA TYR A 86 -13.59 31.85 2.69
C TYR A 86 -14.96 32.04 3.31
N LYS A 87 -15.00 32.18 4.64
CA LYS A 87 -16.19 32.62 5.36
C LYS A 87 -16.43 34.10 5.03
N ALA A 88 -17.53 34.40 4.38
CA ALA A 88 -17.79 35.74 3.85
C ALA A 88 -17.78 36.86 4.91
N ASP A 89 -18.21 36.56 6.14
CA ASP A 89 -18.23 37.48 7.29
C ASP A 89 -16.86 37.67 7.97
N SER A 90 -15.86 36.86 7.61
CA SER A 90 -14.51 36.96 8.13
C SER A 90 -13.61 37.91 7.33
N ILE A 91 -13.99 38.22 6.08
CA ILE A 91 -13.17 39.02 5.15
C ILE A 91 -12.99 40.42 5.74
N SER A 92 -11.75 40.87 5.87
CA SER A 92 -11.41 42.21 6.37
C SER A 92 -10.01 42.63 5.94
N ILE A 93 -9.73 43.92 5.99
CA ILE A 93 -8.38 44.44 5.83
C ILE A 93 -7.62 44.22 7.14
N TYR A 94 -6.39 43.73 7.02
CA TYR A 94 -5.45 43.63 8.12
C TYR A 94 -4.24 44.50 7.80
N SER A 95 -3.61 45.00 8.84
CA SER A 95 -2.38 45.77 8.72
C SER A 95 -1.24 45.19 9.54
N SER A 96 -0.01 45.52 9.19
CA SER A 96 1.18 45.07 9.90
C SER A 96 2.30 46.08 9.76
N GLU A 97 2.97 46.44 10.86
CA GLU A 97 4.12 47.36 10.83
C GLU A 97 5.39 46.67 10.31
N ASP A 98 5.55 45.37 10.61
CA ASP A 98 6.76 44.59 10.34
C ASP A 98 6.59 43.55 9.22
N GLY A 99 5.35 43.37 8.72
CA GLY A 99 4.98 42.35 7.75
C GLY A 99 4.82 40.94 8.34
N LEU A 100 4.96 40.80 9.66
CA LEU A 100 4.93 39.52 10.39
C LEU A 100 3.73 39.45 11.34
N THR A 101 3.48 40.53 12.08
CA THR A 101 2.40 40.61 13.06
C THR A 101 1.25 41.41 12.48
N TRP A 102 0.12 40.73 12.25
CA TRP A 102 -1.03 41.32 11.58
C TRP A 102 -2.17 41.65 12.55
N VAL A 103 -2.75 42.84 12.40
CA VAL A 103 -3.85 43.35 13.21
C VAL A 103 -5.06 43.58 12.30
N LYS A 104 -6.23 43.14 12.72
CA LYS A 104 -7.49 43.34 12.00
C LYS A 104 -7.89 44.82 12.05
N GLU A 105 -8.19 45.40 10.91
CA GLU A 105 -8.70 46.77 10.79
C GLU A 105 -10.22 46.79 10.66
N GLU A 106 -10.85 47.85 11.17
CA GLU A 106 -12.27 48.11 10.91
C GLU A 106 -12.47 48.31 9.40
N THR A 107 -13.25 47.41 8.79
CA THR A 107 -13.39 47.31 7.34
C THR A 107 -14.86 47.28 6.95
N ASP A 108 -15.26 48.14 6.03
CA ASP A 108 -16.54 48.04 5.33
C ASP A 108 -16.37 47.14 4.10
N VAL A 109 -17.09 46.01 4.07
CA VAL A 109 -16.96 45.00 3.01
C VAL A 109 -18.26 44.91 2.23
N ASP A 110 -18.19 45.32 0.97
CA ASP A 110 -19.25 45.13 -0.02
C ASP A 110 -18.95 43.85 -0.81
N LEU A 111 -19.58 42.75 -0.42
CA LEU A 111 -19.44 41.44 -1.07
C LEU A 111 -20.11 41.39 -2.45
N GLU A 112 -21.13 42.22 -2.71
CA GLU A 112 -21.85 42.24 -3.99
C GLU A 112 -20.98 42.88 -5.08
N ASN A 113 -20.26 43.94 -4.72
CA ASN A 113 -19.34 44.65 -5.61
C ASN A 113 -17.87 44.32 -5.33
N GLY A 114 -17.57 43.29 -4.53
CA GLY A 114 -16.22 42.82 -4.24
C GLY A 114 -15.26 43.93 -3.81
N ILE A 115 -15.67 44.81 -2.90
CA ILE A 115 -14.86 45.96 -2.45
C ILE A 115 -14.72 45.92 -0.93
N ALA A 116 -13.50 46.07 -0.43
CA ALA A 116 -13.20 46.26 1.00
C ALA A 116 -12.59 47.64 1.22
N THR A 117 -13.11 48.39 2.19
CA THR A 117 -12.68 49.77 2.48
C THR A 117 -12.33 49.93 3.95
N ALA A 118 -11.17 50.52 4.23
CA ALA A 118 -10.74 50.89 5.58
C ALA A 118 -10.27 52.36 5.63
N TYR A 119 -10.46 52.98 6.79
CA TYR A 119 -10.01 54.35 7.08
C TYR A 119 -8.82 54.28 8.03
N LEU A 120 -7.65 54.68 7.54
CA LEU A 120 -6.36 54.38 8.16
C LEU A 120 -5.52 55.65 8.27
N ASN A 121 -4.69 55.73 9.30
CA ASN A 121 -3.79 56.86 9.53
C ASN A 121 -2.33 56.44 9.65
N HIS A 122 -1.96 55.28 9.11
CA HIS A 122 -0.60 54.78 9.16
C HIS A 122 -0.15 54.19 7.83
N ALA A 123 1.13 54.33 7.51
CA ALA A 123 1.76 53.71 6.34
C ALA A 123 2.49 52.44 6.80
N SER A 124 2.02 51.29 6.33
CA SER A 124 2.48 49.97 6.76
C SER A 124 2.19 48.91 5.68
N TYR A 125 2.18 47.63 6.05
CA TYR A 125 1.69 46.56 5.19
C TYR A 125 0.17 46.42 5.34
N PHE A 126 -0.52 46.12 4.24
CA PHE A 126 -1.95 45.87 4.19
C PHE A 126 -2.26 44.58 3.42
N ALA A 127 -3.21 43.80 3.93
CA ALA A 127 -3.69 42.58 3.31
C ALA A 127 -5.21 42.53 3.38
N LEU A 128 -5.88 42.07 2.33
CA LEU A 128 -7.26 41.60 2.45
C LEU A 128 -7.18 40.15 2.90
N VAL A 129 -7.80 39.80 4.02
CA VAL A 129 -7.65 38.49 4.67
C VAL A 129 -9.03 37.90 4.91
N GLY A 130 -9.17 36.59 4.70
CA GLY A 130 -10.36 35.82 5.06
C GLY A 130 -9.97 34.58 5.87
N GLU A 131 -10.93 34.11 6.68
CA GLU A 131 -10.89 32.79 7.29
C GLU A 131 -11.32 31.75 6.27
N ARG A 132 -10.52 30.69 6.08
CA ARG A 132 -10.84 29.56 5.22
C ARG A 132 -12.17 28.91 5.63
N ALA A 133 -12.98 28.56 4.63
CA ALA A 133 -14.26 27.88 4.84
C ALA A 133 -14.02 26.45 5.32
N ASP A 134 -13.00 25.78 4.76
CA ASP A 134 -12.58 24.45 5.15
C ASP A 134 -11.09 24.38 5.48
N THR A 135 -10.77 23.71 6.59
CA THR A 135 -9.40 23.49 7.08
C THR A 135 -9.14 22.03 7.42
N ILE A 136 -10.07 21.12 7.10
CA ILE A 136 -9.99 19.72 7.49
C ILE A 136 -9.73 18.92 6.21
N PRO A 137 -8.64 18.13 6.14
CA PRO A 137 -8.40 17.30 4.97
C PRO A 137 -9.40 16.14 4.89
N PRO A 138 -9.64 15.61 3.67
CA PRO A 138 -10.46 14.42 3.51
C PRO A 138 -9.93 13.21 4.25
N ASN A 139 -10.79 12.21 4.45
CA ASN A 139 -10.41 10.90 4.97
C ASN A 139 -10.57 9.82 3.90
N THR A 140 -9.47 9.16 3.54
CA THR A 140 -9.47 8.03 2.63
C THR A 140 -9.39 6.70 3.38
N GLN A 141 -10.17 5.72 2.94
CA GLN A 141 -10.12 4.32 3.38
C GLN A 141 -9.80 3.41 2.21
N VAL A 142 -8.92 2.44 2.45
CA VAL A 142 -8.60 1.36 1.49
C VAL A 142 -9.39 0.09 1.83
N LEU A 143 -9.99 -0.49 0.81
CA LEU A 143 -10.63 -1.79 0.87
C LEU A 143 -9.91 -2.75 -0.08
N LEU A 144 -9.30 -3.78 0.50
CA LEU A 144 -8.68 -4.89 -0.21
C LEU A 144 -9.67 -6.06 -0.28
N THR A 145 -9.87 -6.62 -1.47
CA THR A 145 -10.76 -7.77 -1.67
C THR A 145 -10.09 -8.86 -2.49
N GLY A 146 -10.23 -10.10 -2.03
CA GLY A 146 -9.64 -11.30 -2.64
C GLY A 146 -10.00 -12.53 -1.82
N VAL A 147 -9.46 -13.69 -2.17
CA VAL A 147 -9.54 -14.90 -1.33
C VAL A 147 -8.54 -14.73 -0.19
N GLU A 148 -9.04 -14.45 1.00
CA GLU A 148 -8.18 -14.33 2.19
C GLU A 148 -7.47 -15.65 2.51
N GLY A 149 -6.21 -15.52 2.86
CA GLY A 149 -5.35 -16.55 3.41
C GLY A 149 -5.15 -16.35 4.91
N GLU A 150 -4.03 -16.84 5.43
CA GLU A 150 -3.65 -16.66 6.83
C GLU A 150 -2.75 -15.43 7.02
N SER A 151 -2.77 -14.80 8.20
CA SER A 151 -1.82 -13.74 8.60
C SER A 151 -1.63 -12.57 7.62
N GLY A 152 -2.69 -12.14 6.92
CA GLY A 152 -2.64 -11.01 5.97
C GLY A 152 -2.21 -11.38 4.55
N TRP A 153 -2.08 -12.67 4.24
CA TRP A 153 -1.93 -13.16 2.88
C TRP A 153 -3.26 -13.24 2.15
N PHE A 154 -3.20 -13.09 0.83
CA PHE A 154 -4.26 -13.42 -0.10
C PHE A 154 -3.82 -14.58 -1.00
N ARG A 155 -4.75 -15.49 -1.28
CA ARG A 155 -4.56 -16.67 -2.14
C ARG A 155 -5.09 -16.45 -3.57
N SER A 156 -5.39 -15.20 -3.91
CA SER A 156 -5.85 -14.77 -5.22
C SER A 156 -5.28 -13.40 -5.56
N ASP A 157 -5.54 -12.95 -6.78
CA ASP A 157 -5.38 -11.54 -7.12
C ASP A 157 -6.20 -10.67 -6.16
N VAL A 158 -5.68 -9.48 -5.84
CA VAL A 158 -6.29 -8.55 -4.87
C VAL A 158 -6.81 -7.32 -5.60
N LYS A 159 -8.12 -7.06 -5.45
CA LYS A 159 -8.75 -5.83 -5.92
C LYS A 159 -8.68 -4.76 -4.84
N VAL A 160 -8.14 -3.60 -5.21
CA VAL A 160 -7.97 -2.42 -4.37
C VAL A 160 -9.06 -1.41 -4.71
N THR A 161 -9.76 -0.94 -3.69
CA THR A 161 -10.73 0.17 -3.79
C THR A 161 -10.36 1.25 -2.78
N LEU A 162 -10.27 2.51 -3.21
CA LEU A 162 -10.08 3.66 -2.34
C LEU A 162 -11.39 4.43 -2.28
N ASN A 163 -11.89 4.66 -1.07
CA ASN A 163 -13.07 5.48 -0.82
C ASN A 163 -12.63 6.70 -0.01
N SER A 164 -12.80 7.88 -0.59
CA SER A 164 -12.49 9.15 0.05
C SER A 164 -13.77 9.92 0.31
N GLU A 165 -13.87 10.48 1.51
CA GLU A 165 -14.97 11.32 1.93
C GLU A 165 -14.41 12.53 2.66
N ASP A 166 -15.07 13.66 2.50
CA ASP A 166 -14.78 14.88 3.24
C ASP A 166 -15.77 15.06 4.40
N ASN A 167 -15.45 15.88 5.40
CA ASN A 167 -16.34 16.11 6.53
C ASN A 167 -17.62 16.86 6.12
N GLU A 168 -18.64 16.78 6.98
CA GLU A 168 -19.85 17.57 6.83
C GLU A 168 -19.49 19.08 6.78
N GLY A 169 -19.95 19.76 5.74
CA GLY A 169 -19.65 21.17 5.49
C GLY A 169 -18.27 21.46 4.91
N GLY A 170 -17.47 20.44 4.60
CA GLY A 170 -16.20 20.58 3.90
C GLY A 170 -16.36 20.92 2.41
N SER A 171 -15.24 21.25 1.79
CA SER A 171 -15.14 21.70 0.39
C SER A 171 -15.31 20.56 -0.62
N GLY A 172 -15.33 19.31 -0.16
CA GLY A 172 -15.45 18.10 -0.96
C GLY A 172 -14.10 17.63 -1.52
N VAL A 173 -14.00 16.34 -1.83
CA VAL A 173 -12.76 15.75 -2.37
C VAL A 173 -12.48 16.28 -3.78
N TYR A 174 -11.28 16.83 -3.98
CA TYR A 174 -10.78 17.23 -5.29
C TYR A 174 -10.15 16.05 -6.04
N TYR A 175 -9.20 15.35 -5.42
CA TYR A 175 -8.65 14.10 -5.95
C TYR A 175 -8.13 13.16 -4.87
N THR A 176 -7.99 11.88 -5.23
CA THR A 176 -7.30 10.87 -4.43
C THR A 176 -6.06 10.39 -5.17
N GLY A 177 -4.89 10.49 -4.54
CA GLY A 177 -3.62 10.00 -5.08
C GLY A 177 -3.23 8.66 -4.46
N TYR A 178 -2.60 7.78 -5.24
CA TYR A 178 -2.04 6.53 -4.73
C TYR A 178 -0.78 6.10 -5.48
N LYS A 179 0.03 5.27 -4.85
CA LYS A 179 1.10 4.50 -5.49
C LYS A 179 1.14 3.08 -4.97
N VAL A 180 1.68 2.18 -5.78
CA VAL A 180 1.90 0.77 -5.45
C VAL A 180 3.40 0.52 -5.42
N ASP A 181 3.87 -0.10 -4.35
CA ASP A 181 5.27 -0.42 -4.08
C ASP A 181 6.19 0.80 -4.31
N ASP A 182 7.30 0.62 -5.02
CA ASP A 182 8.25 1.68 -5.35
C ASP A 182 7.80 2.55 -6.56
N GLY A 183 6.52 2.49 -6.92
CA GLY A 183 5.93 3.28 -8.01
C GLY A 183 5.83 4.78 -7.71
N TYR A 184 5.26 5.51 -8.68
CA TYR A 184 4.97 6.94 -8.53
C TYR A 184 3.51 7.16 -8.14
N PHE A 185 3.24 8.26 -7.43
CA PHE A 185 1.87 8.69 -7.16
C PHE A 185 1.15 9.01 -8.48
N GLY A 186 -0.01 8.39 -8.67
CA GLY A 186 -0.97 8.69 -9.72
C GLY A 186 -2.36 8.93 -9.12
N GLU A 187 -3.25 9.50 -9.92
CA GLU A 187 -4.62 9.77 -9.52
C GLU A 187 -5.48 8.49 -9.57
N TYR A 188 -6.24 8.25 -8.51
CA TYR A 188 -7.19 7.16 -8.41
C TYR A 188 -8.50 7.53 -9.11
N SER A 189 -8.85 6.79 -10.15
CA SER A 189 -10.09 6.99 -10.92
C SER A 189 -11.07 5.82 -10.79
N GLN A 190 -10.58 4.61 -10.53
CA GLN A 190 -11.39 3.41 -10.39
C GLN A 190 -10.62 2.29 -9.68
N PRO A 191 -11.31 1.27 -9.13
CA PRO A 191 -10.65 0.11 -8.57
C PRO A 191 -9.71 -0.59 -9.55
N PHE A 192 -8.58 -1.08 -9.04
CA PHE A 192 -7.58 -1.81 -9.81
C PHE A 192 -7.22 -3.14 -9.14
N ILE A 193 -6.51 -4.01 -9.85
CA ILE A 193 -6.15 -5.35 -9.37
C ILE A 193 -4.62 -5.49 -9.36
N ILE A 194 -4.09 -6.07 -8.28
CA ILE A 194 -2.70 -6.51 -8.16
C ILE A 194 -2.69 -8.03 -8.31
N THR A 195 -1.89 -8.53 -9.26
CA THR A 195 -1.85 -9.93 -9.66
C THR A 195 -0.53 -10.63 -9.33
N GLU A 196 0.54 -9.87 -9.12
CA GLU A 196 1.84 -10.47 -8.84
C GLU A 196 1.85 -11.08 -7.42
N GLU A 197 2.60 -12.17 -7.24
CA GLU A 197 2.82 -12.74 -5.91
C GLU A 197 3.95 -12.00 -5.19
N GLY A 198 3.89 -11.97 -3.86
CA GLY A 198 4.86 -11.31 -3.01
C GLY A 198 4.23 -10.29 -2.06
N GLU A 199 5.09 -9.48 -1.45
CA GLU A 199 4.70 -8.36 -0.61
C GLU A 199 4.32 -7.16 -1.47
N HIS A 200 3.21 -6.51 -1.13
CA HIS A 200 2.76 -5.28 -1.76
C HIS A 200 2.41 -4.21 -0.74
N THR A 201 2.77 -2.97 -1.04
CA THR A 201 2.41 -1.80 -0.23
C THR A 201 1.68 -0.78 -1.08
N ILE A 202 0.59 -0.22 -0.55
CA ILE A 202 -0.17 0.85 -1.18
C ILE A 202 -0.12 2.06 -0.27
N GLU A 203 0.42 3.16 -0.80
CA GLU A 203 0.38 4.46 -0.14
C GLU A 203 -0.65 5.34 -0.85
N TYR A 204 -1.47 6.05 -0.08
CA TYR A 204 -2.59 6.84 -0.61
C TYR A 204 -2.90 8.05 0.28
N TYR A 205 -3.47 9.08 -0.33
CA TYR A 205 -3.94 10.30 0.32
C TYR A 205 -5.01 10.98 -0.56
N SER A 206 -5.78 11.90 0.01
CA SER A 206 -6.70 12.75 -0.75
C SER A 206 -6.44 14.23 -0.49
N VAL A 207 -6.89 15.06 -1.43
CA VAL A 207 -6.87 16.52 -1.35
C VAL A 207 -8.28 17.03 -1.62
N ASP A 208 -8.74 18.02 -0.87
CA ASP A 208 -10.04 18.67 -1.08
C ASP A 208 -9.94 19.88 -2.04
N ASN A 209 -11.06 20.58 -2.27
CA ASN A 209 -11.09 21.75 -3.15
C ASN A 209 -10.48 23.01 -2.52
N ASP A 210 -10.34 23.05 -1.19
CA ASP A 210 -9.66 24.13 -0.45
C ASP A 210 -8.16 23.87 -0.27
N GLU A 211 -7.61 22.81 -0.86
CA GLU A 211 -6.20 22.37 -0.81
C GLU A 211 -5.72 21.81 0.54
N ASN A 212 -6.62 21.36 1.41
CA ASN A 212 -6.24 20.54 2.57
C ASN A 212 -5.79 19.15 2.12
N ILE A 213 -4.58 18.76 2.52
CA ILE A 213 -3.94 17.51 2.13
C ILE A 213 -4.01 16.51 3.28
N GLU A 214 -4.55 15.33 3.03
CA GLU A 214 -4.54 14.21 3.97
C GLU A 214 -3.11 13.71 4.22
N GLU A 215 -2.80 13.32 5.45
CA GLU A 215 -1.57 12.58 5.72
C GLU A 215 -1.51 11.29 4.89
N ILE A 216 -0.35 10.98 4.31
CA ILE A 216 -0.18 9.77 3.50
C ILE A 216 -0.39 8.53 4.40
N LYS A 217 -1.41 7.75 4.07
CA LYS A 217 -1.71 6.45 4.69
C LYS A 217 -1.05 5.33 3.90
N SER A 218 -0.79 4.22 4.57
CA SER A 218 -0.18 3.04 3.97
C SER A 218 -0.87 1.75 4.42
N VAL A 219 -0.99 0.78 3.51
CA VAL A 219 -1.39 -0.60 3.81
C VAL A 219 -0.43 -1.57 3.13
N THR A 220 0.01 -2.59 3.86
CA THR A 220 0.84 -3.68 3.34
C THR A 220 0.07 -4.99 3.42
N PHE A 221 0.17 -5.80 2.37
CA PHE A 221 -0.43 -7.12 2.28
C PHE A 221 0.43 -8.02 1.41
N TYR A 222 0.11 -9.32 1.40
CA TYR A 222 0.89 -10.31 0.67
C TYR A 222 0.00 -11.14 -0.26
N ILE A 223 0.52 -11.57 -1.40
CA ILE A 223 -0.16 -12.46 -2.35
C ILE A 223 0.68 -13.73 -2.51
N ASN A 224 0.07 -14.89 -2.30
CA ASN A 224 0.60 -16.19 -2.70
C ASN A 224 -0.57 -17.09 -3.10
N LYS A 225 -0.67 -17.33 -4.39
CA LYS A 225 -1.73 -18.09 -5.06
C LYS A 225 -1.29 -19.53 -5.32
N THR A 226 -0.02 -19.85 -5.08
CA THR A 226 0.61 -21.12 -5.44
C THR A 226 0.49 -22.09 -4.28
N PRO A 227 -0.34 -23.15 -4.40
CA PRO A 227 -0.43 -24.16 -3.37
C PRO A 227 0.83 -25.03 -3.33
N PRO A 228 1.19 -25.60 -2.17
CA PRO A 228 2.41 -26.39 -2.04
C PRO A 228 2.30 -27.72 -2.78
N GLU A 229 3.37 -28.19 -3.40
CA GLU A 229 3.55 -29.59 -3.78
C GLU A 229 4.18 -30.40 -2.65
N VAL A 230 4.02 -31.72 -2.67
CA VAL A 230 4.56 -32.63 -1.65
C VAL A 230 5.54 -33.64 -2.26
N LYS A 231 6.58 -33.98 -1.50
CA LYS A 231 7.49 -35.10 -1.74
C LYS A 231 7.34 -36.12 -0.61
N ILE A 232 7.25 -37.39 -0.98
CA ILE A 232 7.26 -38.52 -0.05
C ILE A 232 8.49 -39.38 -0.37
N GLU A 233 9.37 -39.54 0.62
CA GLU A 233 10.60 -40.33 0.50
C GLU A 233 11.01 -40.97 1.81
N PHE A 234 11.81 -42.03 1.77
CA PHE A 234 12.28 -42.69 2.97
C PHE A 234 13.40 -41.88 3.63
N SER A 235 13.31 -41.66 4.95
CA SER A 235 14.37 -41.04 5.75
C SER A 235 15.13 -42.12 6.54
N PRO A 236 16.38 -42.45 6.17
CA PRO A 236 17.18 -43.43 6.90
C PRO A 236 17.48 -43.02 8.36
N GLU A 237 17.51 -41.72 8.64
CA GLU A 237 17.77 -41.20 9.99
C GLU A 237 16.56 -41.38 10.91
N LYS A 238 15.35 -41.22 10.36
CA LYS A 238 14.09 -41.35 11.12
C LYS A 238 13.51 -42.76 11.07
N GLU A 239 14.03 -43.61 10.18
CA GLU A 239 13.52 -44.96 9.91
C GLU A 239 12.03 -44.97 9.49
N ASP A 240 11.56 -43.93 8.80
CA ASP A 240 10.17 -43.76 8.33
C ASP A 240 10.17 -43.00 6.99
N ALA A 241 9.07 -43.10 6.23
CA ALA A 241 8.78 -42.21 5.12
C ALA A 241 8.46 -40.79 5.62
N LEU A 242 9.21 -39.81 5.14
CA LEU A 242 8.96 -38.40 5.36
C LEU A 242 8.05 -37.85 4.27
N VAL A 243 7.11 -37.03 4.69
CA VAL A 243 6.26 -36.21 3.82
C VAL A 243 6.66 -34.76 4.05
N SER A 244 7.05 -34.05 2.98
CA SER A 244 7.52 -32.65 3.06
C SER A 244 7.04 -31.84 1.87
N GLY A 245 6.76 -30.55 2.08
CA GLY A 245 6.55 -29.60 0.99
C GLY A 245 7.77 -29.50 0.07
N VAL A 246 7.54 -29.30 -1.23
CA VAL A 246 8.62 -29.13 -2.24
C VAL A 246 8.98 -27.66 -2.42
N ASP A 247 8.00 -26.76 -2.28
CA ASP A 247 8.08 -25.41 -2.86
C ASP A 247 8.24 -24.31 -1.82
N GLU A 248 8.18 -24.64 -0.53
CA GLU A 248 8.33 -23.67 0.56
C GLU A 248 9.10 -24.28 1.74
N ASN A 249 10.04 -23.51 2.31
CA ASN A 249 10.83 -23.94 3.47
C ASN A 249 9.99 -24.12 4.76
N GLU A 250 8.72 -23.72 4.74
CA GLU A 250 7.85 -23.74 5.91
C GLU A 250 6.42 -24.19 5.52
N THR A 251 6.18 -25.50 5.64
CA THR A 251 4.85 -26.11 5.48
C THR A 251 4.47 -26.90 6.73
N GLU A 252 3.21 -26.82 7.15
CA GLU A 252 2.66 -27.71 8.17
C GLU A 252 2.08 -28.96 7.53
N VAL A 253 2.50 -30.14 8.00
CA VAL A 253 1.98 -31.44 7.52
C VAL A 253 1.13 -32.08 8.61
N THR A 254 -0.15 -32.24 8.32
CA THR A 254 -1.13 -32.86 9.23
C THR A 254 -1.61 -34.20 8.68
N PHE A 255 -1.60 -35.23 9.51
CA PHE A 255 -2.14 -36.55 9.16
C PHE A 255 -3.53 -36.71 9.79
N GLY A 256 -4.55 -36.94 8.96
CA GLY A 256 -5.90 -37.27 9.37
C GLY A 256 -6.13 -38.79 9.37
N GLU A 257 -6.83 -39.30 10.39
CA GLU A 257 -7.25 -40.71 10.43
C GLU A 257 -8.63 -40.90 9.79
N GLY A 258 -8.76 -41.91 8.91
CA GLY A 258 -10.05 -42.36 8.42
C GLY A 258 -10.90 -42.98 9.53
N ARG A 259 -11.89 -42.24 10.06
CA ARG A 259 -12.86 -42.80 11.05
C ARG A 259 -13.99 -43.55 10.36
N GLY A 260 -13.95 -44.89 10.41
CA GLY A 260 -15.04 -45.77 9.96
C GLY A 260 -14.56 -46.94 9.07
N ARG A 261 -15.50 -47.77 8.61
CA ARG A 261 -15.18 -49.04 7.89
C ARG A 261 -14.75 -48.84 6.42
N PHE A 262 -14.86 -47.61 5.88
CA PHE A 262 -14.69 -47.28 4.46
C PHE A 262 -14.05 -45.90 4.18
N LYS A 263 -13.43 -45.24 5.17
CA LYS A 263 -12.80 -43.92 4.94
C LYS A 263 -11.31 -44.05 4.64
N SER A 264 -10.86 -43.29 3.67
CA SER A 264 -9.44 -43.07 3.33
C SER A 264 -8.79 -42.20 4.42
N ASP A 265 -7.49 -42.41 4.63
CA ASP A 265 -6.65 -41.53 5.45
C ASP A 265 -6.34 -40.25 4.66
N SER A 266 -6.06 -39.14 5.34
CA SER A 266 -5.72 -37.89 4.67
C SER A 266 -4.39 -37.32 5.15
N ILE A 267 -3.70 -36.62 4.25
CA ILE A 267 -2.54 -35.80 4.54
C ILE A 267 -2.84 -34.42 4.01
N VAL A 268 -2.79 -33.41 4.88
CA VAL A 268 -2.94 -32.01 4.49
C VAL A 268 -1.60 -31.33 4.68
N ILE A 269 -1.11 -30.72 3.61
CA ILE A 269 0.04 -29.83 3.62
C ILE A 269 -0.50 -28.42 3.48
N LYS A 270 -0.10 -27.53 4.40
CA LYS A 270 -0.48 -26.12 4.36
C LYS A 270 0.76 -25.24 4.35
N ASP A 271 0.75 -24.23 3.49
CA ASP A 271 1.79 -23.21 3.44
C ASP A 271 1.53 -22.04 4.42
N LYS A 272 2.43 -21.05 4.47
CA LYS A 272 2.27 -19.86 5.33
C LYS A 272 1.09 -18.97 4.97
N SER A 273 0.70 -18.99 3.71
CA SER A 273 -0.35 -18.16 3.13
C SER A 273 -1.72 -18.80 3.31
N GLY A 274 -1.76 -20.04 3.81
CA GLY A 274 -2.97 -20.83 3.98
C GLY A 274 -3.37 -21.62 2.74
N ASN A 275 -2.55 -21.68 1.68
CA ASN A 275 -2.82 -22.63 0.61
C ASN A 275 -2.62 -24.06 1.10
N THR A 276 -3.46 -24.96 0.61
CA THR A 276 -3.46 -26.36 1.02
C THR A 276 -3.28 -27.29 -0.16
N LEU A 277 -2.60 -28.41 0.09
CA LEU A 277 -2.66 -29.61 -0.72
C LEU A 277 -3.16 -30.75 0.17
N GLU A 278 -4.31 -31.32 -0.16
CA GLU A 278 -4.85 -32.50 0.52
C GLU A 278 -4.65 -33.74 -0.35
N LEU A 279 -4.11 -34.80 0.25
CA LEU A 279 -4.01 -36.13 -0.34
C LEU A 279 -4.92 -37.05 0.45
N GLU A 280 -5.84 -37.74 -0.23
CA GLU A 280 -6.57 -38.85 0.38
C GLU A 280 -6.06 -40.18 -0.15
N GLY A 281 -6.03 -41.19 0.71
CA GLY A 281 -5.55 -42.49 0.32
C GLY A 281 -5.52 -43.53 1.43
N LYS A 282 -4.61 -44.50 1.30
CA LYS A 282 -4.34 -45.49 2.34
C LYS A 282 -2.89 -45.35 2.75
N PHE A 283 -2.66 -44.87 3.97
CA PHE A 283 -1.32 -44.58 4.48
C PHE A 283 -1.05 -45.48 5.68
N ARG A 284 -0.04 -46.34 5.57
CA ARG A 284 0.36 -47.22 6.67
C ARG A 284 1.79 -46.90 7.03
N ARG A 285 1.98 -46.49 8.29
CA ARG A 285 3.30 -46.34 8.90
C ARG A 285 3.49 -47.45 9.91
N MET A 286 4.42 -48.35 9.66
CA MET A 286 4.69 -49.50 10.52
C MET A 286 6.19 -49.55 10.85
N ASP A 287 6.56 -50.19 11.96
CA ASP A 287 7.93 -50.30 12.48
C ASP A 287 9.05 -50.55 11.45
N LYS A 288 8.76 -51.22 10.32
CA LYS A 288 9.75 -51.56 9.28
C LYS A 288 9.21 -51.49 7.84
N LEU A 289 8.01 -50.94 7.66
CA LEU A 289 7.33 -50.91 6.37
C LEU A 289 6.33 -49.76 6.36
N ASP A 290 6.59 -48.80 5.48
CA ASP A 290 5.67 -47.72 5.20
C ASP A 290 5.12 -47.88 3.79
N THR A 291 3.82 -47.62 3.64
CA THR A 291 3.13 -47.70 2.36
C THR A 291 2.18 -46.54 2.17
N TYR A 292 2.24 -45.91 1.00
CA TYR A 292 1.37 -44.81 0.62
C TYR A 292 0.71 -45.15 -0.72
N SER A 293 -0.62 -45.31 -0.70
CA SER A 293 -1.46 -45.40 -1.89
C SER A 293 -2.28 -44.12 -1.95
N ILE A 294 -2.02 -43.27 -2.93
CA ILE A 294 -2.70 -41.97 -3.09
C ILE A 294 -3.91 -42.19 -4.01
N GLU A 295 -5.10 -41.92 -3.52
CA GLU A 295 -6.34 -42.07 -4.30
C GLU A 295 -6.73 -40.75 -4.96
N THR A 296 -6.59 -39.65 -4.24
CA THR A 296 -6.88 -38.30 -4.75
C THR A 296 -5.84 -37.29 -4.28
N VAL A 297 -5.68 -36.21 -5.07
CA VAL A 297 -5.10 -34.95 -4.59
C VAL A 297 -6.04 -33.79 -4.89
N GLN A 298 -6.08 -32.79 -4.01
CA GLN A 298 -6.83 -31.57 -4.20
C GLN A 298 -6.01 -30.37 -3.70
N TYR A 299 -5.91 -29.33 -4.52
CA TYR A 299 -5.23 -28.08 -4.16
C TYR A 299 -6.29 -27.04 -3.78
N ASN A 300 -6.16 -26.42 -2.61
CA ASN A 300 -7.15 -25.53 -2.02
C ASN A 300 -8.55 -26.17 -2.10
N ASP A 301 -9.57 -25.39 -2.46
CA ASP A 301 -10.93 -25.86 -2.73
C ASP A 301 -11.16 -26.17 -4.23
N GLY A 302 -10.09 -26.49 -4.96
CA GLY A 302 -10.06 -26.67 -6.40
C GLY A 302 -10.52 -28.04 -6.90
N GLU A 303 -10.13 -28.38 -8.13
CA GLU A 303 -10.42 -29.69 -8.74
C GLU A 303 -9.74 -30.84 -7.98
N THR A 304 -10.47 -31.94 -7.81
CA THR A 304 -9.93 -33.18 -7.27
C THR A 304 -9.38 -34.07 -8.39
N PHE A 305 -8.08 -34.35 -8.35
CA PHE A 305 -7.41 -35.24 -9.28
C PHE A 305 -7.44 -36.67 -8.73
N ASN A 306 -7.88 -37.62 -9.54
CA ASN A 306 -8.04 -39.01 -9.14
C ASN A 306 -6.94 -39.88 -9.77
N PHE A 307 -6.41 -40.81 -8.99
CA PHE A 307 -5.36 -41.72 -9.47
C PHE A 307 -5.85 -43.17 -9.55
N ASP A 308 -5.38 -43.86 -10.59
CA ASP A 308 -5.45 -45.31 -10.65
C ASP A 308 -4.64 -45.95 -9.50
N ARG A 309 -4.79 -47.27 -9.32
CA ARG A 309 -4.04 -48.03 -8.31
C ARG A 309 -2.53 -47.75 -8.40
N ASN A 310 -2.01 -47.14 -7.34
CA ASN A 310 -0.61 -46.88 -7.13
C ASN A 310 -0.19 -47.31 -5.71
N LEU A 311 1.12 -47.47 -5.50
CA LEU A 311 1.66 -47.81 -4.18
C LEU A 311 3.14 -47.40 -4.13
N TYR A 312 3.45 -46.43 -3.29
CA TYR A 312 4.79 -46.24 -2.76
C TYR A 312 4.99 -47.18 -1.57
N SER A 313 6.14 -47.83 -1.49
CA SER A 313 6.51 -48.64 -0.35
C SER A 313 7.98 -48.47 -0.04
N ALA A 314 8.30 -48.25 1.22
CA ALA A 314 9.64 -48.28 1.76
C ALA A 314 9.68 -49.29 2.90
N SER A 315 10.65 -50.20 2.89
CA SER A 315 10.83 -51.21 3.93
C SER A 315 12.29 -51.45 4.19
N PHE A 316 12.62 -51.83 5.41
CA PHE A 316 14.00 -52.08 5.79
C PHE A 316 14.10 -53.23 6.78
N THR A 317 15.31 -53.77 6.89
CA THR A 317 15.65 -54.68 7.99
C THR A 317 16.91 -54.21 8.67
N LEU A 318 16.99 -54.41 9.98
CA LEU A 318 18.13 -54.02 10.79
C LEU A 318 19.01 -55.24 11.11
N ASN A 319 20.32 -55.00 11.22
CA ASN A 319 21.26 -55.99 11.71
C ASN A 319 21.08 -56.15 13.22
N LYS A 320 20.81 -57.38 13.66
CA LYS A 320 20.59 -57.71 15.08
C LYS A 320 21.74 -57.33 16.02
N LYS A 321 22.96 -57.14 15.52
CA LYS A 321 24.16 -56.83 16.33
C LYS A 321 24.57 -55.37 16.28
N SER A 322 24.55 -54.74 15.10
CA SER A 322 25.02 -53.36 14.92
C SER A 322 23.89 -52.33 14.91
N GLN A 323 22.64 -52.77 14.91
CA GLN A 323 21.43 -51.96 14.68
C GLN A 323 21.38 -51.15 13.37
N GLY A 324 22.48 -51.06 12.60
CA GLY A 324 22.44 -50.50 11.24
C GLY A 324 21.65 -51.36 10.24
N PHE A 325 21.26 -50.75 9.12
CA PHE A 325 20.50 -51.41 8.06
C PHE A 325 21.22 -52.65 7.49
N ASN A 326 20.43 -53.67 7.14
CA ASN A 326 20.87 -54.86 6.40
C ASN A 326 20.39 -54.82 4.94
N HIS A 327 19.22 -54.24 4.67
CA HIS A 327 18.79 -53.78 3.35
C HIS A 327 17.71 -52.72 3.51
N ILE A 328 17.59 -51.85 2.51
CA ILE A 328 16.44 -50.96 2.31
C ILE A 328 15.85 -51.32 0.94
N LEU A 329 14.56 -51.61 0.90
CA LEU A 329 13.79 -51.87 -0.32
C LEU A 329 12.74 -50.77 -0.48
N GLN A 330 12.81 -50.06 -1.59
CA GLN A 330 11.87 -49.02 -1.97
C GLN A 330 11.23 -49.38 -3.30
N SER A 331 9.95 -49.09 -3.50
CA SER A 331 9.30 -49.32 -4.78
C SER A 331 8.15 -48.36 -5.05
N TRP A 332 7.95 -48.06 -6.32
CA TRP A 332 6.79 -47.37 -6.86
C TRP A 332 6.05 -48.29 -7.83
N PHE A 333 4.79 -48.55 -7.51
CA PHE A 333 3.84 -49.27 -8.33
C PHE A 333 2.82 -48.29 -8.90
N ASP A 334 2.51 -48.43 -10.18
CA ASP A 334 1.51 -47.61 -10.86
C ASP A 334 0.81 -48.42 -11.96
N LYS A 335 -0.52 -48.36 -11.98
CA LYS A 335 -1.39 -49.00 -13.00
C LYS A 335 -1.11 -50.48 -13.23
N GLY A 336 -0.94 -51.26 -12.17
CA GLY A 336 -0.79 -52.71 -12.29
C GLY A 336 0.65 -53.21 -12.39
N GLU A 337 1.64 -52.32 -12.48
CA GLU A 337 3.04 -52.70 -12.62
C GLU A 337 3.98 -51.91 -11.70
N THR A 338 5.02 -52.56 -11.20
CA THR A 338 6.13 -51.87 -10.53
C THR A 338 6.93 -51.08 -11.57
N ARG A 339 6.93 -49.75 -11.45
CA ARG A 339 7.65 -48.83 -12.34
C ARG A 339 9.09 -48.66 -11.94
N LEU A 340 9.37 -48.66 -10.64
CA LEU A 340 10.71 -48.53 -10.09
C LEU A 340 10.81 -49.35 -8.80
N ALA A 341 11.88 -50.10 -8.64
CA ALA A 341 12.28 -50.69 -7.36
C ALA A 341 13.77 -50.44 -7.13
N ILE A 342 14.13 -50.07 -5.90
CA ILE A 342 15.50 -49.78 -5.49
C ILE A 342 15.81 -50.63 -4.27
N ILE A 343 16.89 -51.41 -4.36
CA ILE A 343 17.39 -52.22 -3.26
C ILE A 343 18.77 -51.71 -2.88
N TYR A 344 18.90 -51.13 -1.69
CA TYR A 344 20.18 -50.74 -1.13
C TYR A 344 20.76 -51.86 -0.26
N ASN A 345 22.02 -52.21 -0.51
CA ASN A 345 22.81 -53.15 0.28
C ASN A 345 23.93 -52.38 1.01
N PRO A 346 23.78 -52.10 2.32
CA PRO A 346 24.77 -51.38 3.11
C PRO A 346 26.14 -52.07 3.22
N LYS A 347 26.22 -53.39 3.02
CA LYS A 347 27.52 -54.11 3.09
C LYS A 347 28.40 -53.85 1.88
N GLU A 348 27.78 -53.61 0.73
CA GLU A 348 28.46 -53.33 -0.53
C GLU A 348 28.49 -51.84 -0.85
N ASP A 349 27.73 -51.04 -0.10
CA ASP A 349 27.46 -49.62 -0.35
C ASP A 349 26.94 -49.41 -1.79
N LYS A 350 25.94 -50.21 -2.19
CA LYS A 350 25.39 -50.19 -3.55
C LYS A 350 23.88 -50.25 -3.56
N SER A 351 23.29 -49.49 -4.48
CA SER A 351 21.87 -49.52 -4.81
C SER A 351 21.65 -50.19 -6.17
N TYR A 352 20.71 -51.12 -6.19
CA TYR A 352 20.28 -51.86 -7.39
C TYR A 352 18.90 -51.35 -7.82
N LEU A 353 18.84 -50.72 -8.98
CA LEU A 353 17.64 -50.10 -9.52
C LEU A 353 17.04 -50.98 -10.62
N PHE A 354 15.73 -51.15 -10.56
CA PHE A 354 14.92 -51.93 -11.50
C PHE A 354 13.80 -51.04 -12.04
N LYS A 355 13.94 -50.54 -13.27
CA LYS A 355 12.98 -49.60 -13.88
C LYS A 355 12.22 -50.26 -15.03
N LYS A 356 10.90 -50.07 -15.06
CA LYS A 356 10.02 -50.57 -16.13
C LYS A 356 9.05 -49.48 -16.58
N ASN A 357 9.42 -48.77 -17.64
CA ASN A 357 8.52 -47.83 -18.30
C ASN A 357 7.43 -48.60 -19.07
N PRO A 358 6.24 -48.00 -19.29
CA PRO A 358 5.20 -48.59 -20.11
C PRO A 358 5.70 -49.00 -21.49
N GLY A 359 5.48 -50.27 -21.86
CA GLY A 359 5.88 -50.81 -23.17
C GLY A 359 7.38 -51.13 -23.32
N GLU A 360 8.21 -50.83 -22.32
CA GLU A 360 9.65 -51.12 -22.36
C GLU A 360 10.02 -52.40 -21.60
N LYS A 361 11.18 -52.96 -21.95
CA LYS A 361 11.79 -54.05 -21.19
C LYS A 361 12.32 -53.51 -19.85
N LEU A 362 12.39 -54.41 -18.86
CA LEU A 362 13.00 -54.11 -17.57
C LEU A 362 14.45 -53.65 -17.75
N GLN A 363 14.74 -52.44 -17.26
CA GLN A 363 16.08 -51.89 -17.20
C GLN A 363 16.67 -52.11 -15.80
N LYS A 364 17.96 -52.41 -15.75
CA LYS A 364 18.71 -52.63 -14.51
C LYS A 364 19.90 -51.70 -14.46
N GLU A 365 20.06 -51.01 -13.34
CA GLU A 365 21.17 -50.11 -13.09
C GLU A 365 21.75 -50.40 -11.70
N THR A 366 23.06 -50.24 -11.55
CA THR A 366 23.73 -50.29 -10.24
C THR A 366 24.40 -48.95 -9.99
N LYS A 367 24.09 -48.33 -8.85
CA LYS A 367 24.71 -47.09 -8.39
C LYS A 367 25.46 -47.32 -7.09
N GLN A 368 26.55 -46.57 -6.91
CA GLN A 368 27.29 -46.54 -5.65
C GLN A 368 26.52 -45.69 -4.63
N GLY A 369 26.53 -46.10 -3.37
CA GLY A 369 25.83 -45.41 -2.29
C GLY A 369 24.36 -45.81 -2.13
N LEU A 370 23.76 -45.24 -1.08
CA LEU A 370 22.31 -45.25 -0.88
C LEU A 370 21.63 -44.30 -1.87
N ILE A 371 20.63 -44.83 -2.57
CA ILE A 371 19.76 -44.06 -3.46
C ILE A 371 18.34 -44.14 -2.91
N LEU A 372 17.67 -42.99 -2.81
CA LEU A 372 16.33 -42.88 -2.26
C LEU A 372 15.30 -42.68 -3.37
N LEU A 373 14.23 -43.46 -3.33
CA LEU A 373 13.08 -43.28 -4.22
C LEU A 373 12.17 -42.25 -3.58
N TYR A 374 11.75 -41.27 -4.38
CA TYR A 374 10.71 -40.34 -4.00
C TYR A 374 9.53 -40.42 -4.95
N ILE A 375 8.36 -40.08 -4.42
CA ILE A 375 7.21 -39.65 -5.20
C ILE A 375 6.91 -38.19 -4.88
N LYS A 376 6.42 -37.44 -5.85
CA LYS A 376 5.99 -36.06 -5.63
C LYS A 376 4.73 -35.74 -6.40
N THR A 377 3.95 -34.79 -5.89
CA THR A 377 2.88 -34.18 -6.67
C THR A 377 3.46 -33.13 -7.62
N ASN A 378 2.78 -32.93 -8.74
CA ASN A 378 3.10 -31.89 -9.72
C ASN A 378 1.84 -31.52 -10.52
N HIS A 379 1.17 -30.44 -10.14
CA HIS A 379 -0.01 -29.88 -10.79
C HIS A 379 -1.06 -30.95 -11.11
N GLY A 380 -1.44 -31.74 -10.10
CA GLY A 380 -2.45 -32.81 -10.22
C GLY A 380 -1.92 -34.14 -10.77
N ASN A 381 -0.60 -34.26 -10.99
CA ASN A 381 0.05 -35.52 -11.36
C ASN A 381 0.85 -36.10 -10.19
N LEU A 382 1.11 -37.41 -10.25
CA LEU A 382 2.10 -38.07 -9.40
C LEU A 382 3.34 -38.39 -10.25
N GLU A 383 4.45 -37.77 -9.90
CA GLU A 383 5.76 -38.04 -10.45
C GLU A 383 6.57 -38.89 -9.48
N PHE A 384 7.56 -39.61 -10.01
CA PHE A 384 8.47 -40.40 -9.20
C PHE A 384 9.87 -40.30 -9.75
N GLY A 385 10.85 -40.40 -8.85
CA GLY A 385 12.25 -40.31 -9.19
C GLY A 385 13.11 -40.92 -8.11
N TYR A 386 14.41 -40.64 -8.21
CA TYR A 386 15.37 -41.05 -7.21
C TYR A 386 16.55 -40.11 -7.17
N GLU A 387 17.17 -39.98 -6.01
CA GLU A 387 18.35 -39.16 -5.75
C GLU A 387 19.44 -39.92 -4.98
#